data_AF-A0A498H773-F1
#
_entry.id   AF-A0A498H773-F1
#
_cell.length_a   1.000
_cell.length_b   1.000
_cell.length_c   1.000
_cell.angle_alpha   90.00
_cell.angle_beta   90.00
_cell.angle_gamma   90.00
#
_symmetry.space_group_name_H-M   'P 1'
#
loop_
_entity.id
_entity.type
_entity.pdbx_description
1 polymer ?
#
loop_
_entity_poly.entity_id
_entity_poly.type
_entity_poly.pdbx_seq_one_letter_code
_entity_poly.pdbx_strand_id
1 'polypeptide(L)'
;MEPLIGMGVLALMGAAATIAGASEDLESDVGSQSNPNSQVQLAPQMMYPHRIFNKAISGEPPSNALLAAVGGASASVLMSAYSMSVVFAIAVGALIAAGIHGTYATTAYLGRSASQKRFRQPIYLDMVRSHVPVMMGFAYITTFCILVVSYLMTSVLAHPFPLTLLAFIWGITVGAIGSSTGDVHYGAEREFQNVEFGSGLNAANSGNIVRKAECGLRNGIDNSWFCAKFGGPVTGLAFGMTVFLSGWITTIFDPSMGANIGWLAIIAGLAIILILILGNRRLEVFARNQYGPYKEDEEVTA
;
A
#
# COMPACT_ATOMS: atom_id res chain seq x y z
N MET A 1 12.14 10.03 28.03
CA MET A 1 11.00 9.10 28.25
C MET A 1 11.53 7.87 28.98
N GLU A 2 10.72 7.21 29.82
CA GLU A 2 11.15 5.91 30.38
C GLU A 2 11.32 4.89 29.23
N PRO A 3 12.46 4.18 29.12
CA PRO A 3 12.73 3.30 27.97
C PRO A 3 11.66 2.25 27.73
N LEU A 4 11.03 1.75 28.80
CA LEU A 4 9.94 0.76 28.73
C LEU A 4 8.69 1.33 28.03
N ILE A 5 8.35 2.58 28.33
CA ILE A 5 7.20 3.28 27.73
C ILE A 5 7.49 3.58 26.25
N GLY A 6 8.70 4.04 25.93
CA GLY A 6 9.11 4.30 24.55
C GLY A 6 9.05 3.05 23.69
N MET A 7 9.61 1.94 24.18
CA MET A 7 9.58 0.67 23.45
C MET A 7 8.16 0.09 23.31
N GLY A 8 7.30 0.24 24.32
CA GLY A 8 5.89 -0.17 24.25
C GLY A 8 5.11 0.61 23.20
N VAL A 9 5.32 1.93 23.13
CA VAL A 9 4.70 2.81 22.12
C VAL A 9 5.19 2.45 20.72
N LEU A 10 6.50 2.22 20.56
CA LEU A 10 7.07 1.77 19.28
C LEU A 10 6.51 0.43 18.83
N ALA A 11 6.32 -0.53 19.73
CA ALA A 11 5.72 -1.81 19.40
C ALA A 11 4.27 -1.65 18.91
N LEU A 12 3.48 -0.80 19.56
CA LEU A 12 2.12 -0.47 19.13
C LEU A 12 2.11 0.25 17.77
N MET A 13 3.02 1.20 17.55
CA MET A 13 3.17 1.87 16.25
C MET A 13 3.56 0.90 15.15
N GLY A 14 4.51 0.00 15.40
CA GLY A 14 4.93 -1.04 14.45
C GLY A 14 3.79 -2.01 14.13
N ALA A 15 3.00 -2.42 15.12
CA ALA A 15 1.83 -3.26 14.92
C ALA A 15 0.74 -2.55 14.08
N ALA A 16 0.43 -1.29 14.41
CA ALA A 16 -0.52 -0.49 13.64
C ALA A 16 -0.04 -0.28 12.20
N ALA A 17 1.23 0.06 12.01
CA ALA A 17 1.84 0.19 10.68
C ALA A 17 1.81 -1.13 9.90
N THR A 18 2.04 -2.27 10.56
CA THR A 18 1.94 -3.59 9.91
C THR A 18 0.54 -3.83 9.36
N ILE A 19 -0.49 -3.52 10.16
CA ILE A 19 -1.88 -3.64 9.73
C ILE A 19 -2.18 -2.67 8.59
N ALA A 20 -1.72 -1.41 8.70
CA ALA A 20 -1.93 -0.41 7.66
C ALA A 20 -1.33 -0.81 6.30
N GLY A 21 -0.10 -1.32 6.29
CA GLY A 21 0.55 -1.76 5.05
C GLY A 21 -0.17 -2.95 4.44
N ALA A 22 -0.60 -3.91 5.25
CA ALA A 22 -1.37 -5.05 4.75
C ALA A 22 -2.74 -4.64 4.22
N SER A 23 -3.47 -3.76 4.92
CA SER A 23 -4.78 -3.32 4.46
C SER A 23 -4.70 -2.41 3.25
N GLU A 24 -3.67 -1.58 3.12
CA GLU A 24 -3.46 -0.72 1.96
C GLU A 24 -3.22 -1.54 0.69
N ASP A 25 -2.37 -2.56 0.78
CA ASP A 25 -2.14 -3.52 -0.30
C ASP A 25 -3.46 -4.17 -0.74
N LEU A 26 -4.19 -4.76 0.21
CA LEU A 26 -5.48 -5.41 -0.08
C LEU A 26 -6.56 -4.46 -0.61
N GLU A 27 -6.50 -3.19 -0.24
CA GLU A 27 -7.39 -2.15 -0.76
C GLU A 27 -7.08 -1.85 -2.22
N SER A 28 -5.80 -1.60 -2.50
CA SER A 28 -5.32 -1.49 -3.86
C SER A 28 -5.74 -2.72 -4.63
N ASP A 29 -5.65 -3.90 -4.01
CA ASP A 29 -5.94 -5.17 -4.64
C ASP A 29 -7.30 -5.27 -5.30
N VAL A 30 -8.29 -4.90 -4.50
CA VAL A 30 -9.69 -4.87 -4.90
C VAL A 30 -9.91 -3.83 -5.99
N GLY A 31 -9.29 -2.65 -5.88
CA GLY A 31 -9.60 -1.50 -6.72
C GLY A 31 -8.62 -1.20 -7.84
N SER A 32 -7.56 -1.98 -8.06
CA SER A 32 -6.66 -1.85 -9.20
C SER A 32 -6.08 -0.44 -9.35
N GLN A 33 -5.27 -0.03 -8.37
CA GLN A 33 -4.71 1.32 -8.30
C GLN A 33 -3.21 1.42 -8.65
N SER A 34 -2.39 0.41 -8.40
CA SER A 34 -0.93 0.46 -8.64
C SER A 34 -0.43 -0.44 -9.76
N ASN A 35 0.86 -0.41 -10.10
CA ASN A 35 1.45 -1.09 -11.25
C ASN A 35 1.89 -2.52 -10.91
N PRO A 36 1.31 -3.57 -11.52
CA PRO A 36 0.79 -3.55 -12.88
C PRO A 36 -0.74 -3.57 -12.98
N ASN A 37 -1.43 -3.46 -11.86
CA ASN A 37 -2.87 -3.36 -11.81
C ASN A 37 -3.48 -2.18 -12.57
N SER A 38 -2.83 -1.03 -12.56
CA SER A 38 -3.22 0.11 -13.38
C SER A 38 -3.16 -0.21 -14.88
N GLN A 39 -2.41 -1.22 -15.31
CA GLN A 39 -2.35 -1.66 -16.71
C GLN A 39 -3.65 -2.34 -17.17
N VAL A 40 -4.55 -2.74 -16.26
CA VAL A 40 -5.91 -3.17 -16.65
C VAL A 40 -6.67 -2.04 -17.36
N GLN A 41 -6.27 -0.77 -17.16
CA GLN A 41 -6.79 0.37 -17.92
C GLN A 41 -6.60 0.24 -19.43
N LEU A 42 -5.52 -0.43 -19.84
CA LEU A 42 -5.16 -0.61 -21.24
C LEU A 42 -5.79 -1.88 -21.83
N ALA A 43 -6.25 -2.81 -20.99
CA ALA A 43 -6.78 -4.09 -21.43
C ALA A 43 -7.93 -3.98 -22.45
N PRO A 44 -8.91 -3.07 -22.30
CA PRO A 44 -9.93 -2.87 -23.33
C PRO A 44 -9.33 -2.47 -24.69
N GLN A 45 -8.30 -1.62 -24.72
CA GLN A 45 -7.65 -1.15 -25.95
C GLN A 45 -6.93 -2.29 -26.68
N MET A 46 -6.48 -3.30 -25.93
CA MET A 46 -5.89 -4.53 -26.43
C MET A 46 -6.94 -5.60 -26.77
N MET A 47 -8.24 -5.29 -26.73
CA MET A 47 -9.36 -6.20 -26.96
C MET A 47 -9.57 -7.26 -25.87
N TYR A 48 -9.19 -6.93 -24.63
CA TYR A 48 -9.44 -7.73 -23.42
C TYR A 48 -10.42 -7.03 -22.46
N PRO A 49 -11.73 -6.97 -22.79
CA PRO A 49 -12.73 -6.47 -21.83
C PRO A 49 -12.73 -7.35 -20.58
N HIS A 50 -12.76 -6.74 -19.41
CA HIS A 50 -12.46 -7.38 -18.13
C HIS A 50 -13.42 -6.94 -17.00
N ARG A 51 -13.43 -7.67 -15.89
CA ARG A 51 -14.25 -7.36 -14.69
C ARG A 51 -13.40 -6.92 -13.50
N ILE A 52 -12.28 -6.26 -13.74
CA ILE A 52 -11.42 -5.75 -12.67
C ILE A 52 -11.88 -4.32 -12.35
N PHE A 53 -12.07 -4.02 -11.07
CA PHE A 53 -12.51 -2.70 -10.63
C PHE A 53 -11.33 -1.74 -10.79
N ASN A 54 -11.45 -0.77 -11.70
CA ASN A 54 -10.36 0.10 -12.09
C ASN A 54 -10.49 1.49 -11.44
N LYS A 55 -10.01 1.63 -10.21
CA LYS A 55 -10.13 2.83 -9.41
C LYS A 55 -9.01 3.83 -9.65
N ALA A 56 -7.77 3.42 -9.93
CA ALA A 56 -6.56 4.24 -10.11
C ALA A 56 -6.68 5.80 -10.12
N ILE A 57 -7.14 6.45 -9.05
CA ILE A 57 -7.45 7.91 -9.05
C ILE A 57 -6.16 8.70 -9.26
N SER A 58 -5.11 8.24 -8.59
CA SER A 58 -3.71 8.67 -8.67
C SER A 58 -2.84 7.46 -8.28
N GLY A 59 -1.51 7.60 -8.24
CA GLY A 59 -0.68 6.55 -7.64
C GLY A 59 -1.05 6.29 -6.18
N GLU A 60 -0.67 5.12 -5.64
CA GLU A 60 -0.90 4.79 -4.23
C GLU A 60 -0.31 5.82 -3.25
N PRO A 61 0.92 6.34 -3.42
CA PRO A 61 1.45 7.32 -2.48
C PRO A 61 0.60 8.59 -2.36
N PRO A 62 0.27 9.34 -3.44
CA PRO A 62 -0.56 10.54 -3.32
C PRO A 62 -2.00 10.24 -2.88
N SER A 63 -2.54 9.08 -3.23
CA SER A 63 -3.88 8.67 -2.78
C SER A 63 -3.93 8.45 -1.28
N ASN A 64 -3.04 7.62 -0.73
CA ASN A 64 -2.98 7.37 0.70
C ASN A 64 -2.61 8.62 1.49
N ALA A 65 -1.75 9.48 0.94
CA ALA A 65 -1.44 10.79 1.53
C ALA A 65 -2.68 11.65 1.70
N LEU A 66 -3.51 11.75 0.65
CA LEU A 66 -4.75 12.52 0.69
C LEU A 66 -5.72 11.95 1.72
N LEU A 67 -5.94 10.63 1.71
CA LEU A 67 -6.88 9.98 2.63
C LEU A 67 -6.46 10.12 4.09
N ALA A 68 -5.17 9.89 4.38
CA ALA A 68 -4.63 10.04 5.71
C ALA A 68 -4.66 11.51 6.18
N ALA A 69 -4.37 12.46 5.31
CA ALA A 69 -4.48 13.89 5.62
C ALA A 69 -5.93 14.31 5.89
N VAL A 70 -6.89 13.84 5.10
CA VAL A 70 -8.32 14.07 5.33
C VAL A 70 -8.72 13.51 6.69
N GLY A 71 -8.40 12.25 6.98
CA GLY A 71 -8.70 11.63 8.27
C GLY A 71 -8.05 12.37 9.43
N GLY A 72 -6.81 12.83 9.26
CA GLY A 72 -6.05 13.53 10.28
C GLY A 72 -6.57 14.94 10.53
N ALA A 73 -6.97 15.66 9.48
CA ALA A 73 -7.63 16.96 9.60
C ALA A 73 -8.98 16.82 10.31
N SER A 74 -9.81 15.85 9.89
CA SER A 74 -11.11 15.60 10.53
C SER A 74 -10.97 15.21 11.99
N ALA A 75 -10.07 14.28 12.32
CA ALA A 75 -9.80 13.89 13.71
C ALA A 75 -9.28 15.08 14.54
N SER A 76 -8.37 15.90 13.99
CA SER A 76 -7.84 17.08 14.66
C SER A 76 -8.96 18.06 15.03
N VAL A 77 -9.88 18.35 14.09
CA VAL A 77 -11.03 19.23 14.33
C VAL A 77 -11.97 18.65 15.38
N LEU A 78 -12.26 17.35 15.33
CA LEU A 78 -13.13 16.69 16.32
C LEU A 78 -12.54 16.75 17.73
N MET A 79 -11.22 16.59 17.86
CA MET A 79 -10.55 16.72 19.16
C MET A 79 -10.51 18.17 19.63
N SER A 80 -10.09 19.12 18.78
CA SER A 80 -9.83 20.49 19.21
C SER A 80 -11.09 21.35 19.34
N ALA A 81 -12.04 21.22 18.43
CA ALA A 81 -13.23 22.08 18.38
C ALA A 81 -14.41 21.47 19.14
N TYR A 82 -14.50 20.15 19.20
CA TYR A 82 -15.64 19.43 19.80
C TYR A 82 -15.28 18.66 21.07
N SER A 83 -14.02 18.70 21.52
CA SER A 83 -13.54 17.98 22.72
C SER A 83 -13.86 16.48 22.69
N MET A 84 -13.94 15.89 21.49
CA MET A 84 -14.24 14.47 21.32
C MET A 84 -13.06 13.63 21.82
N SER A 85 -13.35 12.47 22.42
CA SER A 85 -12.26 11.59 22.86
C SER A 85 -11.44 11.10 21.66
N VAL A 86 -10.13 10.93 21.88
CA VAL A 86 -9.15 10.61 20.84
C VAL A 86 -9.56 9.39 20.02
N VAL A 87 -9.97 8.31 20.69
CA VAL A 87 -10.34 7.05 20.02
C VAL A 87 -11.53 7.27 19.08
N PHE A 88 -12.55 8.00 19.53
CA PHE A 88 -13.71 8.31 18.68
C PHE A 88 -13.34 9.29 17.56
N ALA A 89 -12.53 10.31 17.82
CA ALA A 89 -12.13 11.28 16.82
C ALA A 89 -11.32 10.63 15.68
N ILE A 90 -10.38 9.73 16.02
CA ILE A 90 -9.60 8.96 15.04
C ILE A 90 -10.52 8.02 14.24
N ALA A 91 -11.43 7.29 14.90
CA ALA A 91 -12.36 6.40 14.22
C ALA A 91 -13.28 7.17 13.25
N VAL A 92 -13.86 8.28 13.68
CA VAL A 92 -14.73 9.10 12.82
C VAL A 92 -13.91 9.75 11.69
N GLY A 93 -12.69 10.22 11.96
CA GLY A 93 -11.80 10.76 10.93
C GLY A 93 -11.48 9.73 9.84
N ALA A 94 -11.13 8.51 10.23
CA ALA A 94 -10.91 7.40 9.29
C ALA A 94 -12.17 7.05 8.49
N LEU A 95 -13.36 7.11 9.12
CA LEU A 95 -14.64 6.88 8.43
C LEU A 95 -14.93 7.93 7.37
N ILE A 96 -14.66 9.20 7.66
CA ILE A 96 -14.81 10.31 6.69
C ILE A 96 -13.85 10.09 5.50
N ALA A 97 -12.59 9.74 5.77
CA ALA A 97 -11.62 9.44 4.71
C ALA A 97 -12.07 8.27 3.83
N ALA A 98 -12.57 7.19 4.42
CA ALA A 98 -13.11 6.05 3.68
C ALA A 98 -14.31 6.42 2.81
N GLY A 99 -15.20 7.29 3.29
CA GLY A 99 -16.33 7.84 2.52
C GLY A 99 -15.88 8.60 1.27
N ILE A 100 -14.86 9.45 1.42
CA ILE A 100 -14.26 10.20 0.31
C ILE A 100 -13.59 9.24 -0.67
N HIS A 101 -12.84 8.25 -0.17
CA HIS A 101 -12.20 7.24 -1.00
C HIS A 101 -13.20 6.45 -1.86
N GLY A 102 -14.27 5.94 -1.24
CA GLY A 102 -15.32 5.20 -1.95
C GLY A 102 -16.00 6.03 -3.04
N THR A 103 -16.19 7.34 -2.78
CA THR A 103 -16.73 8.29 -3.76
C THR A 103 -15.79 8.41 -4.95
N TYR A 104 -14.51 8.70 -4.71
CA TYR A 104 -13.52 8.83 -5.79
C TYR A 104 -13.32 7.52 -6.56
N ALA A 105 -13.29 6.38 -5.88
CA ALA A 105 -13.15 5.07 -6.51
C ALA A 105 -14.34 4.77 -7.45
N THR A 106 -15.56 5.07 -7.01
CA THR A 106 -16.77 4.91 -7.82
C THR A 106 -16.75 5.82 -9.05
N THR A 107 -16.44 7.10 -8.86
CA THR A 107 -16.36 8.07 -9.95
C THR A 107 -15.30 7.67 -10.97
N ALA A 108 -14.12 7.24 -10.51
CA ALA A 108 -13.02 6.83 -11.37
C ALA A 108 -13.37 5.58 -12.19
N TYR A 109 -13.96 4.55 -11.56
CA TYR A 109 -14.37 3.33 -12.25
C TYR A 109 -15.45 3.59 -13.32
N LEU A 110 -16.49 4.35 -12.97
CA LEU A 110 -17.57 4.68 -13.92
C LEU A 110 -17.06 5.55 -15.07
N GLY A 111 -16.25 6.56 -14.77
CA GLY A 111 -15.68 7.47 -15.78
C GLY A 111 -14.77 6.74 -16.77
N ARG A 112 -13.87 5.88 -16.27
CA ARG A 112 -12.98 5.08 -17.13
C ARG A 112 -13.73 4.04 -17.95
N SER A 113 -14.63 3.29 -17.33
CA SER A 113 -15.39 2.27 -18.06
C SER A 113 -16.25 2.91 -19.16
N ALA A 114 -16.82 4.09 -18.90
CA ALA A 114 -17.56 4.86 -19.90
C ALA A 114 -16.66 5.36 -21.05
N SER A 115 -15.44 5.80 -20.76
CA SER A 115 -14.51 6.26 -21.81
C SER A 115 -14.01 5.11 -22.72
N GLN A 116 -14.00 3.88 -22.21
CA GLN A 116 -13.60 2.68 -22.95
C GLN A 116 -14.77 2.02 -23.72
N LYS A 117 -15.92 2.69 -23.86
CA LYS A 117 -17.10 2.17 -24.59
C LYS A 117 -16.77 1.74 -26.02
N ARG A 118 -15.87 2.45 -26.72
CA ARG A 118 -15.43 2.10 -28.09
C ARG A 118 -14.83 0.71 -28.17
N PHE A 119 -14.21 0.24 -27.09
CA PHE A 119 -13.57 -1.06 -26.96
C PHE A 119 -14.48 -2.12 -26.33
N ARG A 120 -15.80 -1.85 -26.28
CA ARG A 120 -16.83 -2.75 -25.74
C ARG A 120 -16.61 -3.12 -24.26
N GLN A 121 -15.92 -2.28 -23.48
CA GLN A 121 -15.83 -2.44 -22.03
C GLN A 121 -17.19 -2.11 -21.38
N PRO A 122 -17.87 -3.07 -20.72
CA PRO A 122 -19.13 -2.80 -20.06
C PRO A 122 -18.92 -2.11 -18.71
N ILE A 123 -19.95 -1.40 -18.25
CA ILE A 123 -20.05 -0.97 -16.85
C ILE A 123 -20.73 -2.10 -16.07
N TYR A 124 -19.99 -2.75 -15.20
CA TYR A 124 -20.53 -3.77 -14.29
C TYR A 124 -21.00 -3.10 -13.00
N LEU A 125 -22.31 -3.03 -12.76
CA LEU A 125 -22.89 -2.42 -11.55
C LEU A 125 -22.76 -3.34 -10.33
N ASP A 126 -22.73 -4.65 -10.53
CA ASP A 126 -22.47 -5.61 -9.46
C ASP A 126 -21.04 -5.47 -8.91
N MET A 127 -20.09 -5.05 -9.74
CA MET A 127 -18.73 -4.69 -9.32
C MET A 127 -18.73 -3.47 -8.39
N VAL A 128 -19.52 -2.44 -8.69
CA VAL A 128 -19.67 -1.27 -7.80
C VAL A 128 -20.22 -1.70 -6.45
N ARG A 129 -21.27 -2.52 -6.44
CA ARG A 129 -21.89 -3.01 -5.21
C ARG A 129 -20.94 -3.86 -4.35
N SER A 130 -20.11 -4.69 -4.97
CA SER A 130 -19.26 -5.66 -4.27
C SER A 130 -17.91 -5.07 -3.86
N HIS A 131 -17.29 -4.24 -4.69
CA HIS A 131 -15.91 -3.80 -4.49
C HIS A 131 -15.83 -2.51 -3.67
N VAL A 132 -16.76 -1.56 -3.86
CA VAL A 132 -16.72 -0.25 -3.16
C VAL A 132 -16.76 -0.41 -1.64
N PRO A 133 -17.67 -1.20 -1.05
CA PRO A 133 -17.69 -1.37 0.41
C PRO A 133 -16.42 -2.03 0.95
N VAL A 134 -15.83 -2.97 0.20
CA VAL A 134 -14.59 -3.66 0.60
C VAL A 134 -13.41 -2.69 0.57
N MET A 135 -13.26 -1.90 -0.50
CA MET A 135 -12.23 -0.86 -0.59
C MET A 135 -12.38 0.18 0.51
N MET A 136 -13.61 0.63 0.79
CA MET A 136 -13.87 1.55 1.91
C MET A 136 -13.49 0.94 3.26
N GLY A 137 -13.76 -0.36 3.46
CA GLY A 137 -13.39 -1.08 4.67
C GLY A 137 -11.87 -1.14 4.88
N PHE A 138 -11.11 -1.50 3.85
CA PHE A 138 -9.65 -1.50 3.95
C PHE A 138 -9.07 -0.08 4.08
N ALA A 139 -9.56 0.89 3.31
CA ALA A 139 -9.13 2.28 3.42
C ALA A 139 -9.40 2.86 4.82
N TYR A 140 -10.50 2.47 5.46
CA TYR A 140 -10.79 2.79 6.85
C TYR A 140 -9.71 2.23 7.78
N ILE A 141 -9.38 0.94 7.65
CA ILE A 141 -8.37 0.28 8.49
C ILE A 141 -7.00 0.94 8.30
N THR A 142 -6.57 1.14 7.05
CA THR A 142 -5.30 1.81 6.72
C THR A 142 -5.25 3.19 7.36
N THR A 143 -6.27 4.02 7.11
CA THR A 143 -6.32 5.38 7.63
C THR A 143 -6.34 5.39 9.16
N PHE A 144 -7.16 4.55 9.78
CA PHE A 144 -7.24 4.43 11.23
C PHE A 144 -5.88 4.12 11.85
N CYS A 145 -5.16 3.13 11.32
CA CYS A 145 -3.84 2.75 11.78
C CYS A 145 -2.81 3.87 11.59
N ILE A 146 -2.82 4.57 10.44
CA ILE A 146 -1.94 5.74 10.20
C ILE A 146 -2.23 6.88 11.18
N LEU A 147 -3.49 7.11 11.51
CA LEU A 147 -3.88 8.11 12.50
C LEU A 147 -3.44 7.73 13.92
N VAL A 148 -3.52 6.44 14.28
CA VAL A 148 -2.97 5.94 15.56
C VAL A 148 -1.47 6.17 15.62
N VAL A 149 -0.72 5.80 14.58
CA VAL A 149 0.74 6.05 14.49
C VAL A 149 1.03 7.54 14.64
N SER A 150 0.32 8.38 13.89
CA SER A 150 0.51 9.83 13.89
C SER A 150 0.18 10.45 15.25
N TYR A 151 -0.89 10.01 15.90
CA TYR A 151 -1.28 10.48 17.24
C TYR A 151 -0.27 10.06 18.31
N LEU A 152 0.22 8.83 18.27
CA LEU A 152 1.25 8.38 19.22
C LEU A 152 2.54 9.18 19.05
N MET A 153 2.91 9.51 17.82
CA MET A 153 4.05 10.39 17.54
C MET A 153 3.86 11.81 18.07
N THR A 154 2.69 12.43 17.85
CA THR A 154 2.44 13.78 18.36
C THR A 154 2.33 13.84 19.88
N SER A 155 1.55 12.93 20.45
CA SER A 155 1.04 13.07 21.82
C SER A 155 1.90 12.33 22.84
N VAL A 156 2.63 11.29 22.43
CA VAL A 156 3.49 10.50 23.33
C VAL A 156 4.96 10.75 23.04
N LEU A 157 5.37 10.70 21.77
CA LEU A 157 6.76 10.94 21.37
C LEU A 157 7.11 12.43 21.19
N ALA A 158 6.15 13.33 21.42
CA ALA A 158 6.32 14.78 21.31
C ALA A 158 6.93 15.25 19.97
N HIS A 159 6.59 14.57 18.87
CA HIS A 159 7.06 14.95 17.54
C HIS A 159 6.54 16.36 17.18
N PRO A 160 7.39 17.26 16.64
CA PRO A 160 7.05 18.67 16.44
C PRO A 160 6.01 18.93 15.34
N PHE A 161 5.60 17.89 14.60
CA PHE A 161 4.69 18.04 13.47
C PHE A 161 3.25 17.80 13.90
N PRO A 162 2.28 18.58 13.38
CA PRO A 162 0.88 18.37 13.70
C PRO A 162 0.40 17.02 13.16
N LEU A 163 -0.64 16.47 13.80
CA LEU A 163 -1.20 15.16 13.48
C LEU A 163 -1.53 15.02 12.00
N THR A 164 -2.14 16.02 11.39
CA THR A 164 -2.48 16.02 9.95
C THR A 164 -1.24 15.90 9.05
N LEU A 165 -0.14 16.58 9.39
CA LEU A 165 1.09 16.50 8.61
C LEU A 165 1.77 15.14 8.76
N LEU A 166 1.78 14.57 9.97
CA LEU A 166 2.28 13.21 10.18
C LEU A 166 1.43 12.18 9.46
N ALA A 167 0.10 12.33 9.49
CA ALA A 167 -0.80 11.45 8.76
C ALA A 167 -0.54 11.52 7.25
N PHE A 168 -0.33 12.73 6.71
CA PHE A 168 0.06 12.92 5.31
C PHE A 168 1.38 12.22 4.98
N ILE A 169 2.44 12.43 5.78
CA ILE A 169 3.76 11.83 5.56
C ILE A 169 3.67 10.31 5.59
N TRP A 170 3.06 9.74 6.64
CA TRP A 170 2.91 8.30 6.75
C TRP A 170 1.93 7.71 5.72
N GLY A 171 0.96 8.49 5.26
CA GLY A 171 0.10 8.16 4.13
C GLY A 171 0.89 8.03 2.82
N ILE A 172 1.81 8.95 2.52
CA ILE A 172 2.72 8.80 1.38
C ILE A 172 3.56 7.53 1.56
N THR A 173 4.13 7.34 2.75
CA THR A 173 5.04 6.21 3.02
C THR A 173 4.35 4.87 2.85
N VAL A 174 3.13 4.69 3.39
CA VAL A 174 2.41 3.42 3.25
C VAL A 174 2.07 3.14 1.79
N GLY A 175 1.59 4.13 1.03
CA GLY A 175 1.30 3.94 -0.40
C GLY A 175 2.55 3.79 -1.27
N ALA A 176 3.70 4.32 -0.86
CA ALA A 176 4.97 4.04 -1.54
C ALA A 176 5.46 2.61 -1.27
N ILE A 177 5.24 2.12 -0.06
CA ILE A 177 5.60 0.75 0.30
C ILE A 177 4.67 -0.24 -0.40
N GLY A 178 3.35 -0.03 -0.37
CA GLY A 178 2.36 -0.77 -1.15
C GLY A 178 2.81 -1.00 -2.59
N SER A 179 3.15 0.09 -3.28
CA SER A 179 3.56 -0.01 -4.68
C SER A 179 4.92 -0.68 -4.86
N SER A 180 5.82 -0.59 -3.88
CA SER A 180 7.15 -1.19 -4.01
C SER A 180 7.19 -2.68 -3.66
N THR A 181 6.32 -3.15 -2.76
CA THR A 181 6.34 -4.53 -2.23
C THR A 181 5.14 -5.36 -2.65
N GLY A 182 3.97 -4.73 -2.66
CA GLY A 182 2.67 -5.34 -2.93
C GLY A 182 2.47 -5.73 -4.38
N ASP A 183 2.78 -4.78 -5.26
CA ASP A 183 2.60 -4.86 -6.72
C ASP A 183 3.12 -6.14 -7.38
N VAL A 184 4.21 -6.72 -6.85
CA VAL A 184 4.83 -7.95 -7.36
C VAL A 184 3.89 -9.16 -7.15
N HIS A 185 3.35 -9.31 -5.95
CA HIS A 185 2.46 -10.42 -5.61
C HIS A 185 1.01 -10.16 -6.04
N TYR A 186 0.67 -8.88 -6.17
CA TYR A 186 -0.65 -8.39 -6.50
C TYR A 186 -1.05 -8.54 -7.95
N GLY A 187 -0.49 -7.71 -8.81
CA GLY A 187 -0.98 -7.54 -10.17
C GLY A 187 -0.19 -8.32 -11.17
N ALA A 188 1.11 -8.42 -10.93
CA ALA A 188 2.05 -9.02 -11.85
C ALA A 188 1.71 -10.49 -12.06
N GLU A 189 1.87 -11.28 -11.00
CA GLU A 189 1.80 -12.73 -11.08
C GLU A 189 0.37 -13.26 -11.29
N ARG A 190 -0.66 -12.49 -10.92
CA ARG A 190 -2.06 -12.89 -11.14
C ARG A 190 -2.62 -12.35 -12.44
N GLU A 191 -2.34 -11.11 -12.85
CA GLU A 191 -2.94 -10.55 -14.06
C GLU A 191 -2.20 -10.97 -15.32
N PHE A 192 -0.93 -11.36 -15.23
CA PHE A 192 -0.09 -11.71 -16.38
C PHE A 192 0.42 -13.16 -16.34
N GLN A 193 -0.43 -14.11 -15.95
CA GLN A 193 -0.09 -15.55 -15.94
C GLN A 193 0.20 -16.16 -17.32
N ASN A 194 0.02 -15.38 -18.38
CA ASN A 194 0.31 -15.75 -19.77
C ASN A 194 1.76 -15.42 -20.18
N VAL A 195 2.56 -14.83 -19.31
CA VAL A 195 4.00 -14.59 -19.52
C VAL A 195 4.81 -15.27 -18.43
N GLU A 196 6.11 -15.44 -18.67
CA GLU A 196 7.03 -16.13 -17.75
C GLU A 196 7.17 -15.43 -16.40
N PHE A 197 7.17 -14.09 -16.40
CA PHE A 197 7.22 -13.26 -15.20
C PHE A 197 6.11 -12.22 -15.25
N GLY A 198 5.32 -12.12 -14.19
CA GLY A 198 4.26 -11.13 -14.10
C GLY A 198 4.82 -9.72 -13.86
N SER A 199 5.93 -9.61 -13.13
CA SER A 199 6.60 -8.34 -12.80
C SER A 199 7.76 -8.05 -13.75
N GLY A 200 8.02 -6.77 -14.04
CA GLY A 200 9.01 -6.36 -15.05
C GLY A 200 8.55 -6.61 -16.48
N LEU A 201 7.23 -6.64 -16.69
CA LEU A 201 6.59 -6.86 -17.97
C LEU A 201 7.08 -5.87 -19.05
N ASN A 202 7.36 -6.36 -20.26
CA ASN A 202 7.60 -5.48 -21.39
C ASN A 202 6.34 -4.63 -21.63
N ALA A 203 6.50 -3.32 -21.87
CA ALA A 203 5.40 -2.41 -22.16
C ALA A 203 4.51 -2.87 -23.32
N ALA A 204 5.04 -3.66 -24.26
CA ALA A 204 4.26 -4.27 -25.33
C ALA A 204 3.17 -5.25 -24.84
N ASN A 205 3.36 -5.85 -23.67
CA ASN A 205 2.42 -6.80 -23.07
C ASN A 205 1.41 -6.12 -22.13
N SER A 206 1.51 -4.80 -21.91
CA SER A 206 0.58 -4.07 -21.05
C SER A 206 -0.85 -4.20 -21.56
N GLY A 207 -1.77 -4.58 -20.66
CA GLY A 207 -3.18 -4.81 -21.00
C GLY A 207 -3.49 -6.20 -21.56
N ASN A 208 -2.49 -7.05 -21.85
CA ASN A 208 -2.71 -8.46 -22.19
C ASN A 208 -2.96 -9.31 -20.93
N ILE A 209 -4.01 -8.96 -20.19
CA ILE A 209 -4.31 -9.57 -18.90
C ILE A 209 -5.11 -10.87 -19.02
N VAL A 210 -4.91 -11.75 -18.05
CA VAL A 210 -5.67 -12.96 -17.85
C VAL A 210 -7.01 -12.63 -17.19
N ARG A 211 -8.10 -12.93 -17.90
CA ARG A 211 -9.48 -12.60 -17.50
C ARG A 211 -10.23 -13.75 -16.83
N LYS A 212 -9.64 -14.93 -16.82
CA LYS A 212 -10.24 -16.15 -16.26
C LYS A 212 -9.39 -16.64 -15.11
N ALA A 213 -10.04 -16.96 -14.00
CA ALA A 213 -9.46 -17.63 -12.85
C ALA A 213 -9.85 -19.12 -12.84
N GLU A 214 -9.42 -19.82 -11.80
CA GLU A 214 -9.65 -21.24 -11.56
C GLU A 214 -11.16 -21.60 -11.52
N CYS A 215 -12.01 -20.66 -11.11
CA CYS A 215 -13.45 -20.84 -10.91
C CYS A 215 -14.35 -19.99 -11.83
N GLY A 216 -13.79 -19.22 -12.78
CA GLY A 216 -14.62 -18.40 -13.68
C GLY A 216 -13.97 -17.09 -14.13
N LEU A 217 -14.78 -16.03 -14.26
CA LEU A 217 -14.31 -14.70 -14.64
C LEU A 217 -13.65 -13.99 -13.46
N ARG A 218 -12.41 -13.56 -13.64
CA ARG A 218 -11.61 -12.92 -12.60
C ARG A 218 -12.05 -11.47 -12.36
N ASN A 219 -11.99 -11.04 -11.10
CA ASN A 219 -12.21 -9.66 -10.65
C ASN A 219 -11.17 -9.25 -9.58
N GLY A 220 -11.26 -8.02 -9.06
CA GLY A 220 -10.29 -7.49 -8.10
C GLY A 220 -10.32 -8.16 -6.72
N ILE A 221 -11.48 -8.67 -6.28
CA ILE A 221 -11.58 -9.44 -5.02
C ILE A 221 -10.78 -10.74 -5.12
N ASP A 222 -10.76 -11.39 -6.29
CA ASP A 222 -9.98 -12.61 -6.50
C ASP A 222 -8.48 -12.36 -6.37
N ASN A 223 -8.01 -11.18 -6.81
CA ASN A 223 -6.62 -10.76 -6.62
C ASN A 223 -6.34 -10.55 -5.12
N SER A 224 -7.18 -9.78 -4.43
CA SER A 224 -7.07 -9.52 -2.99
C SER A 224 -7.02 -10.80 -2.15
N TRP A 225 -7.82 -11.82 -2.48
CA TRP A 225 -7.78 -13.11 -1.79
C TRP A 225 -6.47 -13.87 -1.95
N PHE A 226 -5.84 -13.76 -3.11
CA PHE A 226 -4.52 -14.32 -3.33
C PHE A 226 -3.47 -13.56 -2.52
N CYS A 227 -3.49 -12.23 -2.59
CA CYS A 227 -2.52 -11.35 -1.92
C CYS A 227 -2.63 -11.40 -0.40
N ALA A 228 -3.82 -11.63 0.15
CA ALA A 228 -4.02 -11.74 1.60
C ALA A 228 -3.16 -12.82 2.26
N LYS A 229 -2.65 -13.79 1.49
CA LYS A 229 -1.73 -14.81 1.98
C LYS A 229 -0.26 -14.42 1.89
N PHE A 230 0.11 -13.54 0.96
CA PHE A 230 1.50 -13.25 0.62
C PHE A 230 1.78 -11.75 0.48
N GLY A 231 1.20 -11.08 -0.53
CA GLY A 231 1.40 -9.65 -0.80
C GLY A 231 1.11 -8.78 0.43
N GLY A 232 -0.10 -8.88 0.97
CA GLY A 232 -0.54 -8.05 2.10
C GLY A 232 0.36 -8.22 3.32
N PRO A 233 0.63 -9.46 3.80
CA PRO A 233 1.58 -9.68 4.87
C PRO A 233 2.98 -9.13 4.61
N VAL A 234 3.50 -9.23 3.39
CA VAL A 234 4.84 -8.71 3.03
C VAL A 234 4.86 -7.17 3.05
N THR A 235 3.86 -6.52 2.47
CA THR A 235 3.70 -5.06 2.50
C THR A 235 3.53 -4.56 3.94
N GLY A 236 2.71 -5.26 4.73
CA GLY A 236 2.56 -5.00 6.16
C GLY A 236 3.88 -5.09 6.91
N LEU A 237 4.64 -6.18 6.74
CA LEU A 237 5.94 -6.33 7.38
C LEU A 237 6.94 -5.24 6.95
N ALA A 238 6.97 -4.89 5.67
CA ALA A 238 7.85 -3.84 5.16
C ALA A 238 7.53 -2.48 5.80
N PHE A 239 6.25 -2.11 5.87
CA PHE A 239 5.85 -0.84 6.48
C PHE A 239 6.03 -0.85 8.01
N GLY A 240 5.63 -1.94 8.67
CA GLY A 240 5.82 -2.16 10.10
C GLY A 240 7.29 -2.05 10.51
N MET A 241 8.20 -2.70 9.79
CA MET A 241 9.64 -2.60 10.02
C MET A 241 10.16 -1.18 9.76
N THR A 242 9.65 -0.49 8.74
CA THR A 242 10.05 0.90 8.44
C THR A 242 9.71 1.83 9.61
N VAL A 243 8.48 1.76 10.13
CA VAL A 243 8.05 2.55 11.29
C VAL A 243 8.80 2.14 12.54
N PHE A 244 8.97 0.84 12.79
CA PHE A 244 9.65 0.34 13.97
C PHE A 244 11.14 0.71 13.99
N LEU A 245 11.88 0.44 12.91
CA LEU A 245 13.32 0.71 12.85
C LEU A 245 13.61 2.22 12.87
N SER A 246 12.81 3.03 12.18
CA SER A 246 12.97 4.50 12.22
C SER A 246 12.72 5.06 13.62
N GLY A 247 11.68 4.59 14.32
CA GLY A 247 11.39 4.99 15.70
C GLY A 247 12.37 4.40 16.73
N TRP A 248 12.87 3.19 16.52
CA TRP A 248 13.86 2.54 17.39
C TRP A 248 15.17 3.31 17.43
N ILE A 249 15.66 3.76 16.26
CA ILE A 249 16.87 4.58 16.15
C ILE A 249 16.73 5.84 17.00
N THR A 250 15.61 6.56 16.86
CA THR A 250 15.39 7.84 17.56
C THR A 250 15.02 7.66 19.03
N THR A 251 14.59 6.48 19.45
CA THR A 251 14.32 6.15 20.86
C THR A 251 15.59 5.77 21.63
N ILE A 252 16.53 5.07 20.98
CA ILE A 252 17.82 4.72 21.58
C ILE A 252 18.80 5.89 21.52
N PHE A 253 18.89 6.54 20.37
CA PHE A 253 19.77 7.68 20.14
C PHE A 253 18.95 8.96 20.14
N ASP A 254 18.33 9.26 21.28
CA ASP A 254 17.42 10.40 21.44
C ASP A 254 18.16 11.74 21.19
N PRO A 255 17.80 12.49 20.13
CA PRO A 255 18.46 13.74 19.80
C PRO A 255 18.24 14.84 20.85
N SER A 256 17.23 14.71 21.72
CA SER A 256 16.99 15.64 22.83
C SER A 256 18.07 15.56 23.92
N MET A 257 18.81 14.44 23.99
CA MET A 257 19.89 14.23 24.96
C MET A 257 21.22 14.90 24.55
N GLY A 258 21.30 15.45 23.33
CA GLY A 258 22.43 16.24 22.86
C GLY A 258 22.79 15.99 21.40
N ALA A 259 23.43 16.97 20.76
CA ALA A 259 23.75 16.93 19.33
C ALA A 259 24.60 15.72 18.92
N ASN A 260 25.54 15.28 19.77
CA ASN A 260 26.38 14.11 19.50
C ASN A 260 25.55 12.81 19.42
N ILE A 261 24.52 12.67 20.26
CA ILE A 261 23.62 11.51 20.26
C ILE A 261 22.71 11.55 19.03
N GLY A 262 22.23 12.74 18.65
CA GLY A 262 21.48 12.93 17.40
C GLY A 262 22.29 12.53 16.15
N TRP A 263 23.60 12.81 16.11
CA TRP A 263 24.46 12.32 15.02
C TRP A 263 24.61 10.80 15.02
N LEU A 264 24.65 10.15 16.19
CA LEU A 264 24.66 8.69 16.28
C LEU A 264 23.37 8.06 15.72
N ALA A 265 22.20 8.68 15.93
CA ALA A 265 20.96 8.26 15.30
C ALA A 265 21.09 8.25 13.76
N ILE A 266 21.61 9.34 13.18
CA ILE A 266 21.79 9.46 11.73
C ILE A 266 22.74 8.38 11.21
N ILE A 267 23.88 8.18 11.87
CA ILE A 267 24.87 7.16 11.48
C ILE A 267 24.26 5.75 11.57
N ALA A 268 23.52 5.44 12.64
CA ALA A 268 22.85 4.16 12.80
C ALA A 268 21.81 3.92 11.68
N GLY A 269 21.03 4.94 11.32
CA GLY A 269 20.09 4.88 10.20
C GLY A 269 20.77 4.62 8.86
N LEU A 270 21.87 5.33 8.57
CA LEU A 270 22.66 5.12 7.36
C LEU A 270 23.26 3.71 7.31
N ALA A 271 23.75 3.19 8.44
CA ALA A 271 24.28 1.83 8.53
C ALA A 271 23.22 0.78 8.24
N ILE A 272 22.00 0.93 8.79
CA ILE A 272 20.87 0.03 8.52
C ILE A 272 20.52 0.05 7.02
N ILE A 273 20.39 1.23 6.43
CA ILE A 273 20.11 1.37 4.99
C ILE A 273 21.18 0.68 4.15
N LEU A 274 22.47 0.89 4.46
CA LEU A 274 23.58 0.26 3.74
C LEU A 274 23.52 -1.27 3.84
N ILE A 275 23.27 -1.81 5.03
CA ILE A 275 23.15 -3.25 5.25
C ILE A 275 22.00 -3.83 4.42
N LEU A 276 20.83 -3.16 4.41
CA LEU A 276 19.67 -3.59 3.63
C LEU A 276 19.93 -3.55 2.13
N ILE A 277 20.60 -2.51 1.61
CA ILE A 277 20.96 -2.41 0.19
C ILE A 277 21.92 -3.53 -0.21
N LEU A 278 22.98 -3.76 0.58
CA LEU A 278 23.95 -4.82 0.31
C LEU A 278 23.30 -6.21 0.42
N GLY A 279 22.44 -6.41 1.41
CA GLY A 279 21.66 -7.64 1.59
C GLY A 279 20.73 -7.90 0.40
N ASN A 280 19.98 -6.89 -0.04
CA ASN A 280 19.09 -6.98 -1.19
C ASN A 280 19.87 -7.35 -2.45
N ARG A 281 21.01 -6.70 -2.71
CA ARG A 281 21.84 -7.01 -3.89
C ARG A 281 22.36 -8.44 -3.86
N ARG A 282 22.79 -8.95 -2.71
CA ARG A 282 23.24 -10.35 -2.58
C ARG A 282 22.10 -11.33 -2.82
N LEU A 283 20.92 -11.04 -2.27
CA LEU A 283 19.73 -11.88 -2.44
C LEU A 283 19.24 -11.88 -3.89
N GLU A 284 19.21 -10.73 -4.55
CA GLU A 284 18.90 -10.58 -5.98
C GLU A 284 19.84 -11.43 -6.85
N VAL A 285 21.15 -11.29 -6.66
CA VAL A 285 22.16 -12.05 -7.43
C VAL A 285 22.03 -13.56 -7.16
N PHE A 286 21.83 -13.95 -5.90
CA PHE A 286 21.60 -15.35 -5.55
C PHE A 286 20.34 -15.91 -6.22
N ALA A 287 19.21 -15.20 -6.12
CA ALA A 287 17.94 -15.63 -6.69
C ALA A 287 18.03 -15.76 -8.22
N ARG A 288 18.69 -14.82 -8.91
CA ARG A 288 18.92 -14.91 -10.35
C ARG A 288 19.82 -16.07 -10.75
N ASN A 289 20.85 -16.37 -9.97
CA ASN A 289 21.75 -17.49 -10.26
C ASN A 289 21.07 -18.85 -10.03
N GLN A 290 20.18 -18.93 -9.04
CA GLN A 290 19.54 -20.18 -8.62
C GLN A 290 18.23 -20.46 -9.39
N TYR A 291 17.43 -19.42 -9.63
CA TYR A 291 16.08 -19.48 -10.21
C TYR A 291 15.95 -18.62 -11.48
N GLY A 292 17.07 -18.34 -12.16
CA GLY A 292 17.07 -17.63 -13.43
C GLY A 292 16.15 -18.29 -14.47
N PRO A 293 15.96 -17.66 -15.65
CA PRO A 293 15.06 -18.16 -16.68
C PRO A 293 15.33 -19.63 -16.98
N TYR A 294 14.27 -20.37 -17.35
CA TYR A 294 14.43 -21.76 -17.76
C TYR A 294 15.50 -21.81 -18.85
N LYS A 295 16.57 -22.57 -18.61
CA LYS A 295 17.60 -22.79 -19.63
C LYS A 295 16.88 -23.44 -20.80
N GLU A 296 16.94 -22.82 -21.97
CA GLU A 296 16.53 -23.49 -23.20
C GLU A 296 17.35 -24.79 -23.28
N ASP A 297 16.66 -25.93 -23.43
CA ASP A 297 17.34 -27.16 -23.79
C ASP A 297 18.08 -26.85 -25.09
N GLU A 298 19.42 -26.96 -25.07
CA GLU A 298 20.20 -26.89 -26.31
C GLU A 298 19.56 -27.89 -27.27
N GLU A 299 19.03 -27.40 -28.41
CA GLU A 299 18.59 -28.26 -29.49
C GLU A 299 19.76 -29.17 -29.82
N VAL A 300 19.69 -30.42 -29.35
CA VAL A 300 20.59 -31.47 -29.78
C VAL A 300 20.26 -31.66 -31.25
N THR A 301 20.98 -30.95 -32.11
CA THR A 301 20.96 -31.13 -33.54
C THR A 301 21.25 -32.61 -33.81
N ALA A 302 20.22 -33.32 -34.26
CA ALA A 302 20.26 -34.72 -34.63
C ALA A 302 21.23 -34.99 -35.80
#